data_AF-A0A833ERP2-F1
#
_entry.id   AF-A0A833ERP2-F1
#
_cell.length_a   1.000
_cell.length_b   1.000
_cell.length_c   1.000
_cell.angle_alpha   90.00
_cell.angle_beta   90.00
_cell.angle_gamma   90.00
#
_symmetry.space_group_name_H-M   'P 1'
#
loop_
_entity.id
_entity.type
_entity.pdbx_description
1 polymer ?
#
loop_
_entity_poly.entity_id
_entity_poly.type
_entity_poly.pdbx_seq_one_letter_code
_entity_poly.pdbx_strand_id
1 'polypeptide(L)'
;MKVLFIGGTGIISSASIYQTPPEKLPITEETPLETPFWAYSRNKIACENLLRKEYENSGFPCTIVRPSHTYDKTLIPITGGYTALERMRKGVPVVVHGDG
;
A
#
# COMPACT_ATOMS: atom_id res chain seq x y z
N MET A 1 -1.09 9.00 8.21
CA MET A 1 -0.48 9.71 7.07
C MET A 1 -1.58 10.48 6.34
N LYS A 2 -1.64 11.81 6.48
CA LYS A 2 -2.56 12.65 5.69
C LYS A 2 -1.92 12.87 4.32
N VAL A 3 -2.39 12.16 3.28
CA VAL A 3 -2.03 12.50 1.90
C VAL A 3 -3.02 13.58 1.45
N LEU A 4 -2.56 14.83 1.41
CA LEU A 4 -3.32 15.94 0.89
C LEU A 4 -3.11 16.00 -0.63
N PHE A 5 -4.14 15.69 -1.41
CA PHE A 5 -4.14 16.00 -2.84
C PHE A 5 -4.49 17.47 -3.03
N ILE A 6 -3.53 18.26 -3.50
CA ILE A 6 -3.79 19.63 -3.94
C ILE A 6 -3.84 19.61 -5.47
N GLY A 7 -5.06 19.61 -6.03
CA GLY A 7 -5.35 20.13 -7.37
C GLY A 7 -4.58 19.56 -8.57
N GLY A 8 -4.34 18.25 -8.65
CA GLY A 8 -3.72 17.60 -9.83
C GLY A 8 -4.32 16.22 -10.15
N THR A 9 -4.09 15.74 -11.37
CA THR A 9 -4.40 14.37 -11.81
C THR A 9 -3.41 13.39 -11.19
N GLY A 10 -3.87 12.32 -10.53
CA GLY A 10 -2.98 11.37 -9.86
C GLY A 10 -3.69 10.12 -9.36
N ILE A 11 -2.91 9.11 -8.99
CA ILE A 11 -3.44 7.84 -8.47
C ILE A 11 -2.91 7.53 -7.08
N ILE A 12 -3.78 6.95 -6.26
CA ILE A 12 -3.37 6.22 -5.07
C ILE A 12 -2.99 4.82 -5.49
N SER A 13 -1.70 4.54 -5.45
CA SER A 13 -1.13 3.20 -5.58
C SER A 13 -1.05 2.53 -4.20
N SER A 14 -0.10 1.64 -3.97
CA SER A 14 0.08 0.92 -2.71
C SER A 14 1.55 0.59 -2.49
N ALA A 15 2.04 0.61 -1.24
CA ALA A 15 3.38 0.09 -0.93
C ALA A 15 3.50 -1.44 -1.16
N SER A 16 2.38 -2.16 -1.29
CA SER A 16 2.34 -3.61 -1.56
C SER A 16 2.84 -4.02 -2.95
N ILE A 17 3.24 -3.07 -3.79
CA ILE A 17 3.78 -3.31 -5.13
C ILE A 17 5.30 -3.46 -5.13
N TYR A 18 5.98 -2.99 -4.07
CA TYR A 18 7.41 -3.12 -3.94
C TYR A 18 7.79 -4.60 -3.75
N GLN A 19 8.99 -4.95 -4.22
CA GLN A 19 9.61 -6.24 -3.98
C GLN A 19 9.48 -6.64 -2.50
N THR A 20 8.95 -7.83 -2.27
CA THR A 20 8.72 -8.36 -0.92
C THR A 20 9.22 -9.82 -0.86
N PRO A 21 10.21 -10.14 0.00
CA PRO A 21 10.94 -9.24 0.88
C PRO A 21 11.82 -8.23 0.11
N PRO A 22 12.02 -7.01 0.62
CA PRO A 22 12.89 -6.03 -0.05
C PRO A 22 14.37 -6.41 0.09
N GLU A 23 15.15 -6.28 -0.99
CA GLU A 23 16.60 -6.52 -0.97
C GLU A 23 17.36 -5.52 -0.08
N LYS A 24 16.88 -4.28 0.02
CA LYS A 24 17.52 -3.20 0.79
C LYS A 24 16.47 -2.37 1.53
N LEU A 25 16.81 -1.96 2.75
CA LEU A 25 16.06 -0.99 3.54
C LEU A 25 16.86 0.33 3.72
N PRO A 26 16.19 1.48 3.85
CA PRO A 26 14.74 1.68 3.72
C PRO A 26 14.24 1.47 2.28
N ILE A 27 12.97 1.11 2.13
CA ILE A 27 12.30 1.09 0.81
C ILE A 27 12.25 2.52 0.28
N THR A 28 12.53 2.68 -1.01
CA THR A 28 12.53 3.96 -1.73
C THR A 28 11.68 3.84 -2.99
N GLU A 29 11.36 4.95 -3.63
CA GLU A 29 10.59 4.95 -4.88
C GLU A 29 11.28 4.20 -6.03
N GLU A 30 12.61 4.05 -5.95
CA GLU A 30 13.46 3.27 -6.85
C GLU A 30 13.47 1.76 -6.54
N THR A 31 12.90 1.31 -5.41
CA THR A 31 12.81 -0.12 -5.09
C THR A 31 12.00 -0.85 -6.18
N PRO A 32 12.48 -2.01 -6.68
CA PRO A 32 11.80 -2.73 -7.76
C PRO A 32 10.33 -3.01 -7.48
N LEU A 33 9.50 -2.87 -8.52
CA LEU A 33 8.07 -3.17 -8.47
C LEU A 33 7.83 -4.63 -8.87
N GLU A 34 8.05 -5.55 -7.93
CA GLU A 34 7.96 -6.98 -8.19
C GLU A 34 7.04 -7.67 -7.18
N THR A 35 5.95 -8.26 -7.67
CA THR A 35 4.92 -8.86 -6.81
C THR A 35 4.24 -10.00 -7.56
N PRO A 36 4.74 -11.25 -7.40
CA PRO A 36 4.25 -12.38 -8.18
C PRO A 36 2.90 -12.91 -7.70
N PHE A 37 2.51 -12.63 -6.45
CA PHE A 37 1.38 -13.31 -5.82
C PHE A 37 0.04 -12.57 -5.95
N TRP A 38 0.02 -11.23 -5.88
CA TRP A 38 -1.23 -10.48 -5.67
C TRP A 38 -1.72 -9.77 -6.93
N ALA A 39 -2.90 -10.17 -7.43
CA ALA A 39 -3.55 -9.50 -8.56
C ALA A 39 -3.83 -8.01 -8.30
N TYR A 40 -4.19 -7.66 -7.05
CA TYR A 40 -4.35 -6.28 -6.61
C TYR A 40 -3.08 -5.44 -6.89
N SER A 41 -1.91 -5.92 -6.46
CA SER A 41 -0.66 -5.19 -6.63
C SER A 41 -0.25 -5.11 -8.12
N ARG A 42 -0.45 -6.19 -8.89
CA ARG A 42 -0.21 -6.17 -10.34
C ARG A 42 -1.08 -5.15 -11.07
N ASN A 43 -2.35 -5.02 -10.68
CA ASN A 43 -3.25 -4.02 -11.25
C ASN A 43 -2.80 -2.59 -10.90
N LYS A 44 -2.30 -2.35 -9.67
CA LYS A 44 -1.71 -1.05 -9.31
C LYS A 44 -0.47 -0.72 -10.14
N ILE A 45 0.41 -1.70 -10.39
CA ILE A 45 1.57 -1.53 -11.28
C ILE A 45 1.12 -1.18 -12.71
N ALA A 46 0.10 -1.85 -13.23
CA ALA A 46 -0.43 -1.55 -14.56
C ALA A 46 -0.97 -0.11 -14.67
N CYS A 47 -1.67 0.39 -13.64
CA CYS A 47 -2.10 1.79 -13.59
C CYS A 47 -0.92 2.78 -13.55
N GLU A 48 0.13 2.48 -12.77
CA GLU A 48 1.34 3.32 -12.74
C GLU A 48 2.05 3.37 -14.09
N ASN A 49 2.19 2.22 -14.76
CA ASN A 49 2.83 2.14 -16.07
C ASN A 49 2.07 2.94 -17.14
N LEU A 50 0.74 2.94 -17.09
CA LEU A 50 -0.08 3.76 -18.00
C LEU A 50 0.20 5.26 -17.80
N LEU A 51 0.27 5.73 -16.56
CA LEU A 51 0.56 7.13 -16.27
C LEU A 51 1.99 7.53 -16.59
N ARG A 52 2.97 6.66 -16.32
CA ARG A 52 4.38 6.90 -16.69
C ARG A 52 4.53 7.03 -18.20
N LYS A 53 3.90 6.14 -18.95
CA LYS A 53 3.87 6.20 -20.42
C LYS A 53 3.21 7.48 -20.93
N GLU A 54 2.10 7.91 -20.33
CA GLU A 54 1.43 9.15 -20.73
C GLU A 54 2.27 10.39 -20.39
N TYR A 55 2.92 10.41 -19.22
CA TYR A 55 3.88 11.44 -18.86
C TYR A 55 5.05 11.51 -19.85
N GLU A 56 5.62 10.37 -20.25
CA GLU A 56 6.69 10.30 -21.25
C GLU A 56 6.25 10.77 -22.65
N ASN A 57 5.02 10.46 -23.06
CA ASN A 57 4.51 10.79 -24.41
C ASN A 57 4.06 12.24 -24.55
N SER A 58 3.37 12.80 -23.56
CA SER A 58 2.68 14.09 -23.67
C SER A 58 3.05 15.10 -22.60
N GLY A 59 3.89 14.73 -21.62
CA GLY A 59 4.19 15.56 -20.46
C GLY A 59 3.00 15.69 -19.50
N PHE A 60 2.03 14.76 -19.56
CA PHE A 60 0.83 14.80 -18.75
C PHE A 60 1.15 14.89 -17.25
N PRO A 61 0.74 15.97 -16.56
CA PRO A 61 1.09 16.16 -15.16
C PRO A 61 0.41 15.08 -14.31
N CYS A 62 1.20 14.24 -13.66
CA CYS A 62 0.69 13.19 -12.79
C CYS A 62 1.48 13.06 -11.49
N THR A 63 0.81 12.59 -10.44
CA THR A 63 1.45 12.24 -9.16
C THR A 63 0.99 10.86 -8.72
N ILE A 64 1.95 10.01 -8.35
CA ILE A 64 1.71 8.66 -7.84
C ILE A 64 2.06 8.66 -6.36
N VAL A 65 1.12 8.23 -5.52
CA VAL A 65 1.35 8.08 -4.07
C VAL A 65 1.17 6.62 -3.68
N ARG A 66 2.14 6.03 -2.98
CA ARG A 66 2.16 4.61 -2.56
C ARG A 66 2.05 4.49 -1.04
N PRO A 67 0.86 4.67 -0.45
CA PRO A 67 0.71 4.58 0.99
C PRO A 67 1.01 3.17 1.53
N SER A 68 1.56 3.11 2.75
CA SER A 68 1.75 1.87 3.52
C SER A 68 0.76 1.83 4.69
N HIS A 69 0.09 0.69 4.87
CA HIS A 69 -0.84 0.34 5.95
C HIS A 69 -1.54 1.54 6.61
N THR A 70 -2.53 2.11 5.92
CA THR A 70 -3.25 3.31 6.38
C THR A 70 -4.35 2.96 7.38
N TYR A 71 -4.47 3.74 8.45
CA TYR A 71 -5.53 3.61 9.44
C TYR A 71 -5.99 4.98 9.95
N ASP A 72 -7.16 5.00 10.56
CA ASP A 72 -7.75 6.17 11.22
C ASP A 72 -8.68 5.73 12.37
N LYS A 73 -9.52 6.65 12.85
CA LYS A 73 -10.49 6.37 13.93
C LYS A 73 -11.53 5.28 13.60
N THR A 74 -11.66 4.87 12.35
CA THR A 74 -12.65 3.90 11.88
C THR A 74 -12.05 2.51 11.60
N LEU A 75 -10.73 2.42 11.47
CA LEU A 75 -10.02 1.19 11.13
C LEU A 75 -8.99 0.84 12.21
N ILE A 76 -9.19 -0.32 12.86
CA ILE A 76 -8.26 -0.85 13.85
C ILE A 76 -7.01 -1.44 13.13
N PRO A 77 -5.78 -0.92 13.36
CA PRO A 77 -4.58 -1.27 12.59
C PRO A 77 -3.89 -2.54 13.09
N ILE A 78 -4.67 -3.58 13.40
CA ILE A 78 -4.16 -4.90 13.75
C ILE A 78 -4.92 -5.95 12.98
N THR A 79 -4.26 -7.05 12.65
CA THR A 79 -4.92 -8.13 11.94
C THR A 79 -6.04 -8.74 12.79
N GLY A 80 -7.17 -9.04 12.15
CA GLY A 80 -8.40 -9.40 12.83
C GLY A 80 -9.25 -8.21 13.32
N GLY A 81 -8.75 -6.98 13.26
CA GLY A 81 -9.52 -5.74 13.48
C GLY A 81 -10.35 -5.78 14.78
N TYR A 82 -11.65 -5.51 14.65
CA TYR A 82 -12.58 -5.53 15.79
C TYR A 82 -12.67 -6.90 16.48
N THR A 83 -12.48 -8.01 15.76
CA THR A 83 -12.46 -9.35 16.38
C THR A 83 -11.26 -9.49 17.31
N ALA A 84 -10.07 -9.03 16.89
CA ALA A 84 -8.90 -9.04 17.74
C ALA A 84 -9.09 -8.12 18.96
N LEU A 85 -9.64 -6.93 18.75
CA LEU A 85 -9.97 -5.98 19.83
C LEU A 85 -10.93 -6.60 20.86
N GLU A 86 -12.01 -7.22 20.42
CA GLU A 86 -12.98 -7.84 21.34
C GLU A 86 -12.38 -9.01 22.13
N ARG A 87 -11.47 -9.79 21.53
CA ARG A 87 -10.75 -10.85 22.23
C ARG A 87 -9.85 -10.29 23.32
N MET A 88 -9.12 -9.22 23.02
CA MET A 88 -8.31 -8.50 24.01
C MET A 88 -9.17 -7.96 25.16
N ARG A 89 -10.32 -7.34 24.85
CA ARG A 89 -11.27 -6.82 25.86
C ARG A 89 -11.81 -7.93 26.77
N LYS A 90 -11.96 -9.15 26.25
CA LYS A 90 -12.42 -10.33 27.00
C LYS A 90 -11.30 -11.09 27.70
N GLY A 91 -10.03 -10.68 27.54
CA GLY A 91 -8.88 -11.37 28.12
C GLY A 91 -8.62 -12.77 27.54
N VAL A 92 -9.09 -13.04 26.31
CA VAL A 92 -8.90 -14.34 25.65
C VAL A 92 -7.82 -14.25 24.55
N PRO A 93 -7.13 -15.36 24.21
CA PRO A 93 -5.98 -15.33 23.30
C PRO A 93 -6.30 -14.71 21.94
N VAL A 94 -5.43 -13.92 21.33
CA VAL A 94 -5.62 -13.37 19.97
C VAL A 94 -4.99 -14.32 18.94
N VAL A 95 -5.63 -14.50 17.78
CA VAL A 95 -5.08 -15.33 16.70
C VAL A 95 -4.02 -14.53 15.95
N VAL A 96 -2.83 -15.11 15.82
CA VAL A 96 -1.71 -14.59 15.03
C VAL A 96 -1.38 -15.64 13.97
N HIS A 97 -1.44 -15.25 12.70
CA HIS A 97 -1.09 -16.10 11.56
C HIS A 97 0.40 -16.00 11.28
N GLY A 98 1.02 -17.14 10.95
CA GLY A 98 2.45 -17.21 10.72
C GLY A 98 3.23 -17.09 12.02
N ASP A 99 4.30 -16.31 12.00
CA ASP A 99 5.26 -16.11 13.08
C ASP A 99 5.17 -14.73 13.76
N GLY A 100 4.24 -13.86 13.34
CA GLY A 100 4.04 -12.53 13.94
C GLY A 100 3.22 -11.58 13.10
#